data_AF-A0A2X3JF83-F1
#
_entry.id   AF-A0A2X3JF83-F1
#
_cell.length_a   1.000
_cell.length_b   1.000
_cell.length_c   1.000
_cell.angle_alpha   90.00
_cell.angle_beta   90.00
_cell.angle_gamma   90.00
#
_symmetry.space_group_name_H-M   'P 1'
#
loop_
_entity.id
_entity.type
_entity.pdbx_description
1 polymer ?
#
loop_
_entity_poly.entity_id
_entity_poly.type
_entity_poly.pdbx_seq_one_letter_code
_entity_poly.pdbx_strand_id
1 'polypeptide(L)'
;MHFFKKKSPSQPLSLQELKKNLKINFEPENARPLAHYKTFYMEHHPKGLSKISKRFMIKDGYVSDFLGTGEPGIVVHGSSEGHLVILDTNLGRDQKGSFFTPREFYRYLIRRYSLDLSKDKRPLHLVACYSGEAEKGSGKLSVAQELANATQRKIWAYGGHYPVATHYSGVAGLLNNTDYVFAGGFPPKRLTPKLIEPHPPVHMNKDNSVTHC
;
A
#
# COMPACT_ATOMS: atom_id res chain seq x y z
N MET A 1 37.29 36.06 22.88
CA MET A 1 35.90 35.68 23.24
C MET A 1 34.97 36.17 22.13
N HIS A 2 34.47 35.29 21.27
CA HIS A 2 33.51 35.66 20.22
C HIS A 2 32.09 35.63 20.78
N PHE A 3 31.43 36.80 20.77
CA PHE A 3 30.04 36.96 21.15
C PHE A 3 29.13 36.26 20.14
N PHE A 4 28.42 35.22 20.58
CA PHE A 4 27.27 34.67 19.85
C PHE A 4 26.16 35.72 19.83
N LYS A 5 25.91 36.33 18.67
CA LYS A 5 24.67 37.08 18.42
C LYS A 5 23.50 36.12 18.56
N LYS A 6 22.71 36.26 19.64
CA LYS A 6 21.38 35.65 19.77
C LYS A 6 20.56 36.08 18.55
N LYS A 7 20.21 35.13 17.68
CA LYS A 7 19.17 35.35 16.67
C LYS A 7 17.87 35.65 17.42
N SER A 8 17.26 36.79 17.13
CA SER A 8 15.93 37.16 17.61
C SER A 8 14.92 36.05 17.23
N PRO A 9 13.89 35.80 18.05
CA PRO A 9 12.79 34.94 17.64
C PRO A 9 12.19 35.55 16.38
N SER A 10 12.22 34.82 15.27
CA SER A 10 11.56 35.24 14.04
C SER A 10 10.09 35.50 14.34
N GLN A 11 9.59 36.69 14.00
CA GLN A 11 8.17 37.00 14.12
C GLN A 11 7.34 35.90 13.45
N PRO A 12 6.19 35.52 14.04
CA PRO A 12 5.31 34.53 13.41
C PRO A 12 4.90 35.06 12.03
N LEU A 13 5.17 34.27 10.99
CA LEU A 13 4.79 34.59 9.62
C LEU A 13 3.29 34.89 9.57
N SER A 14 2.91 35.92 8.80
CA SER A 14 1.51 36.23 8.59
C SER A 14 0.79 35.06 7.90
N LEU A 15 -0.52 34.93 8.10
CA LEU A 15 -1.32 33.90 7.45
C LEU A 15 -1.17 33.94 5.91
N GLN A 16 -1.02 35.14 5.32
CA GLN A 16 -0.78 35.30 3.89
C GLN A 16 0.60 34.76 3.46
N GLU A 17 1.66 34.96 4.25
CA GLU A 17 2.99 34.41 3.98
C GLU A 17 3.04 32.89 4.17
N LEU A 18 2.33 32.36 5.18
CA LEU A 18 2.15 30.92 5.35
C LEU A 18 1.43 30.33 4.13
N LYS A 19 0.36 30.96 3.66
CA LYS A 19 -0.38 30.54 2.45
C LYS A 19 0.43 30.66 1.17
N LYS A 20 1.38 31.58 1.07
CA LYS A 20 2.27 31.70 -0.11
C LYS A 20 3.32 30.58 -0.15
N ASN A 21 3.81 30.16 1.01
CA ASN A 21 4.80 29.09 1.12
C ASN A 21 4.17 27.68 1.06
N LEU A 22 2.92 27.58 1.49
CA LEU A 22 2.12 26.37 1.36
C LEU A 22 1.47 26.37 -0.03
N LYS A 23 1.91 25.50 -0.94
CA LYS A 23 1.22 25.25 -2.23
C LYS A 23 -0.14 24.56 -2.03
N ILE A 24 -0.93 25.03 -1.07
CA ILE A 24 -2.25 24.53 -0.74
C ILE A 24 -3.24 25.32 -1.59
N ASN A 25 -3.93 24.62 -2.48
CA ASN A 25 -5.06 25.20 -3.20
C ASN A 25 -6.22 25.38 -2.20
N PHE A 26 -6.60 26.63 -1.94
CA PHE A 26 -7.71 26.98 -1.06
C PHE A 26 -9.03 27.18 -1.84
N GLU A 27 -9.06 26.87 -3.13
CA GLU A 27 -10.25 26.86 -3.99
C GLU A 27 -10.74 25.40 -4.14
N PRO A 28 -11.66 24.93 -3.27
CA PRO A 28 -12.01 23.52 -3.14
C PRO A 28 -12.79 22.99 -4.35
N GLU A 29 -13.46 23.86 -5.10
CA GLU A 29 -14.37 23.47 -6.18
C GLU A 29 -13.65 22.76 -7.34
N ASN A 30 -12.35 23.05 -7.54
CA ASN A 30 -11.50 22.41 -8.55
C ASN A 30 -10.25 21.75 -7.96
N ALA A 31 -10.15 21.66 -6.63
CA ALA A 31 -9.00 21.06 -5.99
C ALA A 31 -9.01 19.53 -6.19
N ARG A 32 -7.87 18.98 -6.63
CA ARG A 32 -7.70 17.52 -6.61
C ARG A 32 -7.81 17.03 -5.16
N PRO A 33 -8.42 15.85 -4.92
CA PRO A 33 -8.42 15.24 -3.59
C PRO A 33 -7.00 15.19 -3.01
N LEU A 34 -6.88 15.46 -1.72
CA LEU A 34 -5.58 15.44 -1.04
C LEU A 34 -4.94 14.05 -1.15
N ALA A 35 -3.84 13.99 -1.89
CA ALA A 35 -3.00 12.81 -1.97
C ALA A 35 -2.26 12.60 -0.64
N HIS A 36 -2.40 11.41 -0.07
CA HIS A 36 -1.76 11.03 1.19
C HIS A 36 -1.24 9.59 1.11
N TYR A 37 -0.32 9.26 2.00
CA TYR A 37 0.16 7.90 2.18
C TYR A 37 0.22 7.54 3.66
N LYS A 38 0.16 6.25 3.95
CA LYS A 38 0.33 5.69 5.29
C LYS A 38 1.31 4.54 5.21
N THR A 39 2.47 4.67 5.88
CA THR A 39 3.44 3.58 5.95
C THR A 39 3.02 2.58 7.03
N PHE A 40 3.35 1.31 6.83
CA PHE A 40 3.16 0.28 7.86
C PHE A 40 4.31 0.27 8.89
N TYR A 41 5.30 1.13 8.71
CA TYR A 41 6.47 1.27 9.59
C TYR A 41 6.59 2.73 10.07
N MET A 42 5.65 3.17 10.91
CA MET A 42 5.74 4.51 11.52
C MET A 42 6.48 4.50 12.87
N GLU A 43 6.51 3.37 13.58
CA GLU A 43 6.88 3.33 15.00
C GLU A 43 8.37 3.15 15.30
N HIS A 44 9.20 2.86 14.32
CA HIS A 44 10.64 2.71 14.54
C HIS A 44 11.45 3.67 13.68
N HIS A 45 11.95 4.73 14.31
CA HIS A 45 13.23 5.31 13.93
C HIS A 45 14.28 4.77 14.90
N PRO A 46 14.85 3.57 14.70
CA PRO A 46 15.98 3.16 15.50
C PRO A 46 17.10 4.17 15.24
N LYS A 47 17.51 4.88 16.28
CA LYS A 47 18.76 5.65 16.26
C LYS A 47 19.87 4.66 15.85
N GLY A 48 20.59 4.95 14.77
CA GLY A 48 21.71 4.11 14.30
C GLY A 48 21.46 3.25 13.05
N LEU A 49 20.26 3.24 12.47
CA LEU A 49 20.06 2.58 11.17
C LEU A 49 20.77 3.34 10.04
N SER A 50 21.49 2.59 9.19
CA SER A 50 22.14 3.10 7.97
C SER A 50 21.14 3.78 7.03
N LYS A 51 21.59 4.69 6.15
CA LYS A 51 20.72 5.31 5.13
C LYS A 51 19.98 4.29 4.26
N ILE A 52 20.56 3.10 4.08
CA ILE A 52 20.01 1.98 3.30
C ILE A 52 18.77 1.40 3.99
N SER A 53 18.84 1.13 5.30
CA SER A 53 17.72 0.55 6.06
C SER A 53 16.53 1.50 6.17
N LYS A 54 16.76 2.82 6.32
CA LYS A 54 15.69 3.83 6.24
C LYS A 54 14.96 3.84 4.91
N ARG A 55 15.65 3.54 3.80
CA ARG A 55 15.02 3.45 2.46
C ARG A 55 14.12 2.22 2.31
N PHE A 56 14.31 1.15 3.08
CA PHE A 56 13.41 -0.02 3.05
C PHE A 56 12.12 0.23 3.83
N MET A 57 12.15 1.00 4.92
CA MET A 57 10.98 1.24 5.78
C MET A 57 9.89 2.11 5.13
N ILE A 58 10.23 2.94 4.14
CA ILE A 58 9.26 3.81 3.44
C ILE A 58 8.67 3.07 2.22
N LYS A 59 8.96 1.77 2.05
CA LYS A 59 8.53 1.06 0.85
C LYS A 59 7.09 0.55 0.91
N ASP A 60 6.68 0.02 2.05
CA ASP A 60 5.35 -0.62 2.19
C ASP A 60 4.36 0.31 2.89
N GLY A 61 3.13 0.26 2.41
CA GLY A 61 2.07 1.11 2.91
C GLY A 61 0.90 1.23 1.95
N TYR A 62 0.07 2.21 2.24
CA TYR A 62 -1.05 2.66 1.44
C TYR A 62 -0.76 4.03 0.83
N VAL A 63 -1.20 4.25 -0.40
CA VAL A 63 -1.26 5.56 -1.07
C VAL A 63 -2.68 5.81 -1.55
N SER A 64 -3.16 7.05 -1.46
CA SER A 64 -4.52 7.40 -1.90
C SER A 64 -4.64 7.74 -3.38
N ASP A 65 -3.50 8.00 -4.03
CA ASP A 65 -3.36 8.32 -5.44
C ASP A 65 -2.11 7.62 -5.99
N PHE A 66 -2.31 6.48 -6.64
CA PHE A 66 -1.27 5.60 -7.13
C PHE A 66 -0.80 6.08 -8.50
N LEU A 67 0.41 6.64 -8.58
CA LEU A 67 0.98 7.13 -9.85
C LEU A 67 0.08 8.15 -10.59
N GLY A 68 -0.73 8.91 -9.85
CA GLY A 68 -1.55 9.98 -10.39
C GLY A 68 -2.80 9.48 -11.10
N THR A 69 -3.19 8.22 -10.90
CA THR A 69 -4.42 7.64 -11.49
C THR A 69 -5.69 8.17 -10.83
N GLY A 70 -5.57 8.78 -9.65
CA GLY A 70 -6.72 9.08 -8.80
C GLY A 70 -7.32 7.83 -8.15
N GLU A 71 -6.64 6.69 -8.17
CA GLU A 71 -7.04 5.43 -7.52
C GLU A 71 -6.03 5.09 -6.43
N PRO A 72 -6.44 4.49 -5.29
CA PRO A 72 -5.49 4.16 -4.25
C PRO A 72 -4.67 2.92 -4.57
N GLY A 73 -3.58 2.73 -3.85
CA GLY A 73 -2.76 1.53 -3.93
C GLY A 73 -2.17 1.08 -2.60
N ILE A 74 -1.82 -0.19 -2.55
CA ILE A 74 -1.10 -0.82 -1.46
C ILE A 74 0.17 -1.45 -2.01
N VAL A 75 1.28 -1.18 -1.34
CA VAL A 75 2.56 -1.85 -1.56
C VAL A 75 2.87 -2.65 -0.31
N VAL A 76 3.08 -3.95 -0.49
CA VAL A 76 3.51 -4.86 0.58
C VAL A 76 4.34 -5.98 -0.02
N HIS A 77 5.09 -6.69 0.83
CA HIS A 77 5.70 -7.93 0.42
C HIS A 77 4.64 -9.03 0.21
N GLY A 78 4.97 -9.99 -0.66
CA GLY A 78 4.20 -11.21 -0.85
C GLY A 78 5.11 -12.42 -0.81
N SER A 79 4.59 -13.56 -0.37
CA SER A 79 5.30 -14.85 -0.42
C SER A 79 4.80 -15.71 -1.58
N SER A 80 5.63 -16.65 -2.03
CA SER A 80 5.25 -17.65 -3.04
C SER A 80 4.10 -18.55 -2.58
N GLU A 81 3.83 -18.62 -1.27
CA GLU A 81 2.73 -19.41 -0.70
C GLU A 81 1.37 -18.68 -0.77
N GLY A 82 1.34 -17.44 -1.27
CA GLY A 82 0.11 -16.64 -1.37
C GLY A 82 -0.19 -15.82 -0.12
N HIS A 83 0.81 -15.52 0.71
CA HIS A 83 0.64 -14.65 1.86
C HIS A 83 1.06 -13.21 1.55
N LEU A 84 0.36 -12.24 2.15
CA LEU A 84 0.80 -10.85 2.23
C LEU A 84 1.63 -10.69 3.51
N VAL A 85 2.79 -10.04 3.39
CA VAL A 85 3.77 -9.97 4.47
C VAL A 85 3.95 -8.52 4.91
N ILE A 86 3.80 -8.29 6.21
CA ILE A 86 4.25 -7.06 6.87
C ILE A 86 5.50 -7.45 7.64
N LEU A 87 6.65 -6.88 7.28
CA LEU A 87 7.89 -7.16 8.00
C LEU A 87 7.79 -6.57 9.40
N ASP A 88 8.48 -7.17 10.35
CA ASP A 88 8.75 -6.55 11.63
C ASP A 88 10.03 -5.72 11.52
N THR A 89 10.12 -4.63 12.27
CA THR A 89 11.16 -3.59 12.14
C THR A 89 12.56 -4.04 12.56
N ASN A 90 12.75 -5.30 12.95
CA ASN A 90 14.04 -5.86 13.32
C ASN A 90 14.82 -6.29 12.06
N LEU A 91 15.48 -5.31 11.43
CA LEU A 91 16.38 -5.47 10.28
C LEU A 91 17.72 -6.17 10.64
N GLY A 92 17.69 -7.13 11.55
CA GLY A 92 18.80 -8.07 11.83
C GLY A 92 18.80 -9.24 10.84
N ARG A 93 19.71 -10.21 11.04
CA ARG A 93 19.76 -11.45 10.23
C ARG A 93 18.48 -12.29 10.36
N ASP A 94 17.66 -12.01 11.37
CA ASP A 94 16.35 -12.63 11.61
C ASP A 94 15.23 -11.62 11.30
N GLN A 95 15.04 -11.28 10.02
CA GLN A 95 13.84 -10.56 9.60
C GLN A 95 12.62 -11.43 9.92
N LYS A 96 11.93 -11.10 11.00
CA LYS A 96 10.62 -11.68 11.31
C LYS A 96 9.59 -10.88 10.54
N GLY A 97 8.69 -11.54 9.83
CA GLY A 97 7.54 -10.93 9.19
C GLY A 97 6.27 -11.61 9.68
N SER A 98 5.19 -10.85 9.75
CA SER A 98 3.86 -11.42 9.94
C SER A 98 3.30 -11.79 8.57
N PHE A 99 2.97 -13.06 8.39
CA PHE A 99 2.37 -13.60 7.18
C PHE A 99 0.86 -13.63 7.36
N PHE A 100 0.14 -13.10 6.39
CA PHE A 100 -1.31 -13.02 6.43
C PHE A 100 -1.89 -13.64 5.16
N THR A 101 -2.97 -14.40 5.29
CA THR A 101 -3.86 -14.60 4.15
C THR A 101 -4.45 -13.25 3.71
N PRO A 102 -4.92 -13.10 2.46
CA PRO A 102 -5.48 -11.83 1.98
C PRO A 102 -6.64 -11.32 2.85
N ARG A 103 -7.47 -12.23 3.37
CA ARG A 103 -8.57 -11.90 4.29
C ARG A 103 -8.06 -11.45 5.67
N GLU A 104 -7.05 -12.12 6.22
CA GLU A 104 -6.44 -11.70 7.49
C GLU A 104 -5.73 -10.37 7.38
N PHE A 105 -5.02 -10.13 6.27
CA PHE A 105 -4.36 -8.88 5.98
C PHE A 105 -5.35 -7.71 5.99
N TYR A 106 -6.47 -7.85 5.27
CA TYR A 106 -7.53 -6.85 5.29
C TYR A 106 -8.06 -6.56 6.70
N ARG A 107 -8.33 -7.61 7.50
CA ARG A 107 -8.76 -7.45 8.91
C ARG A 107 -7.68 -6.78 9.76
N TYR A 108 -6.41 -7.10 9.52
CA TYR A 108 -5.28 -6.51 10.20
C TYR A 108 -5.18 -5.01 9.90
N LEU A 109 -5.35 -4.60 8.64
CA LEU A 109 -5.35 -3.19 8.24
C LEU A 109 -6.43 -2.37 8.97
N ILE A 110 -7.65 -2.92 9.09
CA ILE A 110 -8.72 -2.27 9.86
C ILE A 110 -8.31 -2.12 11.33
N ARG A 111 -7.86 -3.21 11.96
CA ARG A 111 -7.57 -3.23 13.39
C ARG A 111 -6.37 -2.37 13.78
N ARG A 112 -5.28 -2.46 13.02
CA ARG A 112 -4.01 -1.84 13.36
C ARG A 112 -3.86 -0.44 12.81
N TYR A 113 -4.40 -0.20 11.61
CA TYR A 113 -4.21 1.04 10.87
C TYR A 113 -5.51 1.80 10.61
N SER A 114 -6.66 1.35 11.11
CA SER A 114 -7.96 1.96 10.83
C SER A 114 -8.19 2.16 9.32
N LEU A 115 -7.65 1.25 8.51
CA LEU A 115 -7.69 1.31 7.05
C LEU A 115 -8.66 0.26 6.54
N ASP A 116 -9.91 0.67 6.31
CA ASP A 116 -10.94 -0.18 5.72
C ASP A 116 -10.96 -0.04 4.20
N LEU A 117 -10.31 -1.00 3.53
CA LEU A 117 -10.21 -1.05 2.07
C LEU A 117 -11.55 -1.19 1.36
N SER A 118 -12.61 -1.64 2.04
CA SER A 118 -13.93 -1.85 1.43
C SER A 118 -14.75 -0.57 1.28
N LYS A 119 -14.37 0.52 1.97
CA LYS A 119 -15.11 1.79 1.97
C LYS A 119 -14.95 2.58 0.68
N ASP A 120 -13.75 2.58 0.12
CA ASP A 120 -13.49 3.16 -1.20
C ASP A 120 -13.75 2.10 -2.28
N LYS A 121 -14.62 2.43 -3.25
CA LYS A 121 -15.04 1.51 -4.30
C LYS A 121 -14.27 1.67 -5.61
N ARG A 122 -13.42 2.71 -5.74
CA ARG A 122 -12.49 2.83 -6.87
C ARG A 122 -11.61 1.57 -6.94
N PRO A 123 -11.08 1.16 -8.09
CA PRO A 123 -10.12 0.06 -8.13
C PRO A 123 -8.93 0.27 -7.16
N LEU A 124 -8.41 -0.81 -6.58
CA LEU A 124 -7.23 -0.77 -5.71
C LEU A 124 -6.02 -1.33 -6.44
N HIS A 125 -4.93 -0.57 -6.53
CA HIS A 125 -3.66 -1.07 -7.01
C HIS A 125 -2.96 -1.94 -5.95
N LEU A 126 -2.72 -3.22 -6.26
CA LEU A 126 -2.00 -4.14 -5.37
C LEU A 126 -0.61 -4.44 -5.95
N VAL A 127 0.42 -3.95 -5.27
CA VAL A 127 1.82 -4.27 -5.57
C VAL A 127 2.33 -5.20 -4.49
N ALA A 128 2.34 -6.50 -4.81
CA ALA A 128 2.89 -7.55 -3.95
C ALA A 128 3.42 -8.70 -4.81
N CYS A 129 4.54 -9.30 -4.40
CA CYS A 129 5.09 -10.48 -5.08
C CYS A 129 4.03 -11.59 -5.14
N TYR A 130 4.03 -12.36 -6.24
CA TYR A 130 3.17 -13.54 -6.41
C TYR A 130 1.66 -13.25 -6.30
N SER A 131 1.22 -12.02 -6.53
CA SER A 131 -0.14 -11.61 -6.18
C SER A 131 -1.16 -11.70 -7.32
N GLY A 132 -0.74 -11.54 -8.57
CA GLY A 132 -1.67 -11.38 -9.70
C GLY A 132 -2.21 -12.67 -10.28
N GLU A 133 -1.51 -13.79 -10.11
CA GLU A 133 -1.94 -15.10 -10.58
C GLU A 133 -1.67 -16.17 -9.52
N ALA A 134 -2.57 -17.16 -9.45
CA ALA A 134 -2.36 -18.33 -8.62
C ALA A 134 -1.27 -19.21 -9.24
N GLU A 135 -0.63 -20.02 -8.41
CA GLU A 135 0.27 -21.06 -8.89
C GLU A 135 -0.49 -22.02 -9.82
N LYS A 136 0.09 -22.32 -10.99
CA LYS A 136 -0.57 -23.15 -12.01
C LYS A 136 -0.86 -24.54 -11.47
N GLY A 137 -2.11 -24.97 -11.56
CA GLY A 137 -2.55 -26.29 -11.08
C GLY A 137 -2.79 -26.40 -9.58
N SER A 138 -2.62 -25.32 -8.82
CA SER A 138 -2.86 -25.33 -7.36
C SER A 138 -4.34 -25.42 -6.96
N GLY A 139 -5.25 -25.09 -7.88
CA GLY A 139 -6.70 -24.96 -7.59
C GLY A 139 -7.04 -23.78 -6.67
N LYS A 140 -6.06 -22.97 -6.27
CA LYS A 140 -6.24 -21.80 -5.39
C LYS A 140 -6.59 -20.56 -6.20
N LEU A 141 -7.18 -19.57 -5.52
CA LEU A 141 -7.34 -18.23 -6.07
C LEU A 141 -6.01 -17.46 -5.97
N SER A 142 -5.82 -16.43 -6.80
CA SER A 142 -4.69 -15.52 -6.62
C SER A 142 -4.92 -14.64 -5.39
N VAL A 143 -3.83 -14.15 -4.79
CA VAL A 143 -3.89 -13.19 -3.67
C VAL A 143 -4.78 -12.00 -3.99
N ALA A 144 -4.64 -11.46 -5.21
CA ALA A 144 -5.46 -10.34 -5.66
C ALA A 144 -6.94 -10.71 -5.81
N GLN A 145 -7.28 -11.91 -6.28
CA GLN A 145 -8.66 -12.37 -6.35
C GLN A 145 -9.27 -12.58 -4.96
N GLU A 146 -8.52 -13.17 -4.03
CA GLU A 146 -8.99 -13.33 -2.65
C GLU A 146 -9.21 -11.99 -1.95
N LEU A 147 -8.29 -11.03 -2.14
CA LEU A 147 -8.44 -9.68 -1.59
C LEU A 147 -9.62 -8.94 -2.24
N ALA A 148 -9.81 -9.07 -3.56
CA ALA A 148 -10.96 -8.52 -4.27
C ALA A 148 -12.26 -9.07 -3.69
N ASN A 149 -12.34 -10.39 -3.48
CA ASN A 149 -13.50 -11.05 -2.89
C ASN A 149 -13.75 -10.60 -1.44
N ALA A 150 -12.69 -10.46 -0.64
CA ALA A 150 -12.79 -10.06 0.77
C ALA A 150 -13.25 -8.60 0.94
N THR A 151 -12.86 -7.73 0.01
CA THR A 151 -13.17 -6.29 0.04
C THR A 151 -14.39 -5.91 -0.81
N GLN A 152 -14.87 -6.85 -1.64
CA GLN A 152 -15.88 -6.63 -2.67
C GLN A 152 -15.53 -5.39 -3.52
N ARG A 153 -14.29 -5.40 -4.04
CA ARG A 153 -13.65 -4.28 -4.72
C ARG A 153 -12.79 -4.78 -5.86
N LYS A 154 -12.75 -4.04 -6.98
CA LYS A 154 -11.85 -4.33 -8.11
C LYS A 154 -10.40 -4.09 -7.72
N ILE A 155 -9.48 -4.94 -8.20
CA ILE A 155 -8.06 -4.84 -7.90
C ILE A 155 -7.24 -4.82 -9.18
N TRP A 156 -6.39 -3.80 -9.33
CA TRP A 156 -5.30 -3.79 -10.30
C TRP A 156 -4.13 -4.57 -9.73
N ALA A 157 -3.94 -5.81 -10.19
CA ALA A 157 -2.82 -6.62 -9.76
C ALA A 157 -1.61 -6.43 -10.67
N TYR A 158 -0.44 -6.28 -10.06
CA TYR A 158 0.83 -6.19 -10.78
C TYR A 158 1.55 -7.53 -10.69
N GLY A 159 1.86 -8.11 -11.84
CA GLY A 159 2.57 -9.38 -11.93
C GLY A 159 1.63 -10.59 -12.01
N GLY A 160 2.22 -11.79 -11.90
CA GLY A 160 1.53 -13.06 -11.83
C GLY A 160 2.01 -13.84 -10.61
N HIS A 161 2.39 -15.10 -10.80
CA HIS A 161 3.03 -15.91 -9.77
C HIS A 161 4.58 -15.73 -9.77
N TYR A 162 5.06 -14.49 -9.61
CA TYR A 162 6.49 -14.16 -9.60
C TYR A 162 6.80 -12.89 -8.77
N PRO A 163 8.08 -12.64 -8.40
CA PRO A 163 8.46 -11.44 -7.66
C PRO A 163 8.19 -10.14 -8.44
N VAL A 164 7.71 -9.12 -7.73
CA VAL A 164 7.54 -7.74 -8.26
C VAL A 164 8.13 -6.75 -7.28
N ALA A 165 8.53 -5.58 -7.79
CA ALA A 165 9.09 -4.52 -6.95
C ALA A 165 8.74 -3.12 -7.48
N THR A 166 8.88 -2.14 -6.60
CA THR A 166 8.98 -0.71 -6.91
C THR A 166 10.45 -0.28 -6.89
N HIS A 167 10.84 0.68 -7.71
CA HIS A 167 12.24 0.93 -8.03
C HIS A 167 13.04 1.55 -6.89
N TYR A 168 12.63 2.72 -6.36
CA TYR A 168 13.50 3.47 -5.46
C TYR A 168 12.84 4.03 -4.21
N SER A 169 11.55 4.39 -4.24
CA SER A 169 10.94 5.17 -3.17
C SER A 169 9.66 4.55 -2.59
N GLY A 170 9.20 3.43 -3.16
CA GLY A 170 8.01 2.71 -2.72
C GLY A 170 6.79 3.61 -2.62
N VAL A 171 6.02 3.56 -1.53
CA VAL A 171 4.81 4.39 -1.40
C VAL A 171 5.05 5.89 -1.60
N ALA A 172 6.19 6.43 -1.19
CA ALA A 172 6.50 7.84 -1.41
C ALA A 172 6.75 8.17 -2.89
N GLY A 173 7.39 7.27 -3.64
CA GLY A 173 7.61 7.47 -5.08
C GLY A 173 6.34 7.31 -5.89
N LEU A 174 5.49 6.35 -5.50
CA LEU A 174 4.20 6.11 -6.11
C LEU A 174 3.27 7.31 -5.94
N LEU A 175 3.23 7.92 -4.76
CA LEU A 175 2.44 9.14 -4.51
C LEU A 175 2.94 10.35 -5.33
N ASN A 176 4.27 10.43 -5.54
CA ASN A 176 4.90 11.54 -6.26
C ASN A 176 5.04 11.30 -7.77
N ASN A 177 4.50 10.20 -8.30
CA ASN A 177 4.57 9.83 -9.71
C ASN A 177 6.01 9.68 -10.26
N THR A 178 6.95 9.31 -9.40
CA THR A 178 8.38 9.15 -9.75
C THR A 178 8.86 7.71 -9.74
N ASP A 179 7.97 6.76 -9.42
CA ASP A 179 8.26 5.33 -9.37
C ASP A 179 7.48 4.56 -10.44
N TYR A 180 7.73 3.26 -10.55
CA TYR A 180 6.96 2.34 -11.39
C TYR A 180 7.11 0.92 -10.87
N VAL A 181 6.17 0.05 -11.25
CA VAL A 181 6.18 -1.36 -10.87
C VAL A 181 6.86 -2.17 -11.96
N PHE A 182 7.76 -3.08 -11.57
CA PHE A 182 8.49 -3.95 -12.49
C PHE A 182 8.58 -5.39 -11.97
N ALA A 183 8.77 -6.33 -12.90
CA ALA A 183 9.02 -7.73 -12.57
C ALA A 183 10.45 -7.91 -12.05
N GLY A 184 10.64 -8.75 -11.03
CA GLY A 184 11.96 -9.16 -10.59
C GLY A 184 12.75 -9.82 -11.73
N GLY A 185 14.03 -9.45 -11.87
CA GLY A 185 14.90 -9.92 -12.94
C GLY A 185 15.79 -8.79 -13.48
N PHE A 186 16.86 -9.17 -14.20
CA PHE A 186 17.72 -8.24 -14.93
C PHE A 186 17.64 -8.53 -16.43
N PRO A 187 17.28 -7.55 -17.29
CA PRO A 187 16.89 -6.19 -16.94
C PRO A 187 15.47 -6.12 -16.34
N PRO A 188 15.18 -5.13 -15.47
CA PRO A 188 13.84 -4.93 -14.92
C PRO A 188 12.85 -4.57 -16.04
N LYS A 189 11.73 -5.29 -16.11
CA LYS A 189 10.65 -5.03 -17.08
C LYS A 189 9.47 -4.36 -16.38
N ARG A 190 9.08 -3.17 -16.84
CA ARG A 190 7.87 -2.48 -16.36
C ARG A 190 6.64 -3.36 -16.58
N LEU A 191 5.79 -3.44 -15.57
CA LEU A 191 4.58 -4.25 -15.59
C LEU A 191 3.36 -3.43 -15.98
N THR A 192 2.49 -4.05 -16.79
CA THR A 192 1.13 -3.60 -17.02
C THR A 192 0.21 -4.33 -16.04
N PRO A 193 -0.64 -3.63 -15.28
CA PRO A 193 -1.53 -4.28 -14.34
C PRO A 193 -2.67 -5.01 -15.06
N LYS A 194 -3.21 -6.03 -14.39
CA LYS A 194 -4.43 -6.74 -14.80
C LYS A 194 -5.56 -6.40 -13.84
N LEU A 195 -6.74 -6.07 -14.38
CA LEU A 195 -7.93 -5.85 -13.56
C LEU A 195 -8.49 -7.19 -13.11
N ILE A 196 -8.74 -7.31 -11.83
CA ILE A 196 -9.39 -8.44 -11.20
C ILE A 196 -10.69 -7.94 -10.58
N GLU A 197 -11.79 -8.60 -10.95
CA GLU A 197 -13.12 -8.27 -10.43
C GLU A 197 -13.48 -9.20 -9.27
N PRO A 198 -14.16 -8.71 -8.23
CA PRO A 198 -14.62 -9.57 -7.15
C PRO A 198 -15.65 -10.56 -7.69
N HIS A 199 -15.56 -11.81 -7.25
CA HIS A 199 -16.65 -12.75 -7.44
C HIS A 199 -17.88 -12.26 -6.66
N PRO A 200 -19.09 -12.46 -7.21
CA PRO A 200 -20.32 -12.15 -6.50
C PRO A 200 -20.31 -12.82 -5.12
N PRO A 201 -20.87 -12.18 -4.09
CA PRO A 201 -21.07 -12.85 -2.82
C PRO A 201 -21.90 -14.11 -3.08
N VAL A 202 -21.42 -15.27 -2.64
CA VAL A 202 -22.22 -16.49 -2.67
C VAL A 202 -23.38 -16.26 -1.72
N HIS A 203 -24.56 -15.96 -2.27
CA HIS A 203 -25.79 -15.99 -1.50
C HIS A 203 -25.99 -17.45 -1.11
N MET A 204 -25.69 -17.78 0.16
CA MET A 204 -26.15 -19.03 0.72
C MET A 204 -27.68 -18.97 0.75
N ASN A 205 -28.31 -19.62 -0.22
CA ASN A 205 -29.74 -19.85 -0.20
C ASN A 205 -30.06 -20.50 1.15
N LYS A 206 -30.91 -19.83 1.94
CA LYS A 206 -31.38 -20.28 3.25
C LYS A 206 -32.41 -21.43 3.14
N ASP A 207 -32.57 -22.01 1.96
CA ASP A 207 -33.58 -23.04 1.69
C ASP A 207 -32.96 -24.42 1.82
N ASN A 208 -32.69 -24.82 3.06
CA ASN A 208 -32.67 -26.21 3.47
C ASN A 208 -33.46 -26.31 4.78
N SER A 209 -34.74 -25.90 4.74
CA SER A 209 -35.71 -26.41 5.70
C SER A 209 -35.95 -27.87 5.35
N VAL A 210 -35.16 -28.75 5.97
CA VAL A 210 -35.44 -30.17 6.04
C VAL A 210 -36.75 -30.32 6.81
N THR A 211 -37.85 -30.49 6.09
CA THR A 211 -39.06 -31.10 6.64
C THR A 211 -38.72 -32.54 6.99
N HIS A 212 -38.41 -32.79 8.25
CA HIS A 212 -38.55 -34.13 8.81
C HIS A 212 -40.04 -34.45 8.94
N CYS A 213 -40.38 -35.67 8.50
CA CYS A 213 -41.69 -36.28 8.45
C CYS A 213 -42.51 -36.16 9.73
#